data_AF-W9ZZM7-F1
#
_entry.id   AF-W9ZZM7-F1
#
_cell.length_a   1.000
_cell.length_b   1.000
_cell.length_c   1.000
_cell.angle_alpha   90.00
_cell.angle_beta   90.00
_cell.angle_gamma   90.00
#
_symmetry.space_group_name_H-M   'P 1'
#
loop_
_entity.id
_entity.type
_entity.pdbx_description
1 polymer ?
#
loop_
_entity_poly.entity_id
_entity_poly.type
_entity_poly.pdbx_seq_one_letter_code
_entity_poly.pdbx_strand_id
1 'polypeptide(L)'
;MNTTTSLPNSIEAMGFSPLLAPNAIFLSFYSISLLLHVLIALRFWRFFGYSIGMVCGILLELVGYCGKVQLSHNRDNKDGYIMYIIGLTLGPTFLSSALYLNINTLQQRFLSSQFTRIGPRLFASLFIIGDFICLCFIGCGGSLAAIFAENPIGVDLMITGLAVQVLFTTIFCLALWAIYHRAWHDILQEKRHLYVIGENILVSCNFND
;
A
#
# COMPACT_ATOMS: atom_id res chain seq x y z
N MET A 1 28.13 -10.69 50.21
CA MET A 1 28.78 -11.46 49.13
C MET A 1 27.92 -11.32 47.89
N ASN A 2 28.43 -10.58 46.90
CA ASN A 2 27.94 -10.56 45.52
C ASN A 2 28.00 -11.97 44.91
N THR A 3 27.05 -12.30 44.03
CA THR A 3 27.36 -12.68 42.64
C THR A 3 26.13 -12.51 41.76
N THR A 4 26.24 -11.55 40.86
CA THR A 4 25.52 -11.44 39.59
C THR A 4 25.67 -12.71 38.76
N THR A 5 24.55 -13.32 38.35
CA THR A 5 24.50 -14.15 37.13
C THR A 5 23.42 -13.58 36.22
N SER A 6 23.82 -12.62 35.40
CA SER A 6 23.14 -12.28 34.16
C SER A 6 23.09 -13.52 33.27
N LEU A 7 21.88 -13.98 32.93
CA LEU A 7 21.61 -14.63 31.66
C LEU A 7 20.53 -13.79 30.94
N PRO A 8 20.83 -13.30 29.73
CA PRO A 8 20.06 -12.29 29.05
C PRO A 8 18.82 -12.90 28.39
N ASN A 9 17.78 -12.07 28.25
CA ASN A 9 16.72 -12.22 27.25
C ASN A 9 15.98 -13.57 27.23
N SER A 10 15.10 -13.82 28.19
CA SER A 10 14.00 -14.81 28.03
C SER A 10 12.90 -14.33 27.06
N ILE A 11 13.21 -13.37 26.17
CA ILE A 11 12.34 -12.86 25.09
C ILE A 11 12.79 -13.37 23.70
N GLU A 12 13.91 -14.09 23.59
CA GLU A 12 14.55 -14.41 22.30
C GLU A 12 14.77 -15.92 21.99
N ALA A 13 13.97 -16.82 22.59
CA ALA A 13 13.93 -18.23 22.17
C ALA A 13 12.89 -18.44 21.06
N MET A 14 13.33 -18.23 19.81
CA MET A 14 12.68 -18.50 18.52
C MET A 14 11.75 -19.74 18.52
N GLY A 15 10.59 -19.77 17.84
CA GLY A 15 10.09 -18.92 16.76
C GLY A 15 8.60 -19.15 16.49
N PHE A 16 7.97 -18.15 15.88
CA PHE A 16 6.53 -18.10 15.57
C PHE A 16 5.57 -18.14 16.78
N SER A 17 5.84 -17.29 17.78
CA SER A 17 4.71 -16.49 18.25
C SER A 17 4.38 -15.52 17.11
N PRO A 18 3.19 -15.54 16.49
CA PRO A 18 2.75 -14.42 15.67
C PRO A 18 2.96 -13.18 16.52
N LEU A 19 4.02 -12.41 16.24
CA LEU A 19 4.40 -11.34 17.15
C LEU A 19 3.20 -10.39 17.18
N LEU A 20 2.50 -10.39 18.31
CA LEU A 20 1.31 -9.57 18.48
C LEU A 20 1.69 -8.10 18.32
N ALA A 21 2.92 -7.76 18.71
CA ALA A 21 3.50 -6.42 18.63
C ALA A 21 3.55 -5.86 17.18
N PRO A 22 4.24 -6.46 16.18
CA PRO A 22 4.18 -6.02 14.79
C PRO A 22 2.76 -5.92 14.23
N ASN A 23 1.92 -6.94 14.43
CA ASN A 23 0.56 -6.92 13.91
C ASN A 23 -0.28 -5.79 14.56
N ALA A 24 -0.10 -5.55 15.86
CA ALA A 24 -0.77 -4.46 16.59
C ALA A 24 -0.24 -3.08 16.19
N ILE A 25 1.06 -2.95 15.88
CA ILE A 25 1.65 -1.70 15.36
C ILE A 25 1.04 -1.38 14.00
N PHE A 26 1.02 -2.35 13.07
CA PHE A 26 0.40 -2.15 11.75
C PHE A 26 -1.09 -1.87 11.86
N LEU A 27 -1.81 -2.61 12.70
CA LEU A 27 -3.24 -2.36 12.95
C LEU A 27 -3.49 -0.93 13.47
N SER A 28 -2.69 -0.48 14.43
CA SER A 28 -2.78 0.88 14.98
C SER A 28 -2.49 1.93 13.89
N PHE A 29 -1.47 1.69 13.08
CA PHE A 29 -1.10 2.56 11.97
C PHE A 29 -2.23 2.69 10.93
N TYR A 30 -2.81 1.57 10.48
CA TYR A 30 -3.93 1.60 9.54
C TYR A 30 -5.17 2.23 10.17
N SER A 31 -5.43 2.02 11.47
CA SER A 31 -6.56 2.64 12.16
C SER A 31 -6.43 4.17 12.25
N ILE A 32 -5.23 4.67 12.56
CA ILE A 32 -4.96 6.13 12.59
C ILE A 32 -5.05 6.71 11.18
N SER A 33 -4.45 6.02 10.20
CA SER A 33 -4.47 6.44 8.79
C SER A 33 -5.90 6.50 8.23
N LEU A 34 -6.75 5.55 8.65
CA LEU A 34 -8.17 5.52 8.31
C LEU A 34 -8.90 6.74 8.86
N LEU A 35 -8.73 7.03 10.15
CA LEU A 35 -9.35 8.21 10.77
C LEU A 35 -8.94 9.50 10.05
N LEU A 36 -7.65 9.66 9.74
CA LEU A 36 -7.15 10.81 9.02
C LEU A 36 -7.77 10.92 7.61
N HIS A 37 -7.81 9.82 6.86
CA HIS A 37 -8.39 9.83 5.51
C HIS A 37 -9.90 10.04 5.51
N VAL A 38 -10.62 9.53 6.51
CA VAL A 38 -12.06 9.81 6.69
C VAL A 38 -12.28 11.29 6.98
N LEU A 39 -11.46 11.91 7.84
CA LEU A 39 -11.55 13.36 8.11
C LEU A 39 -11.27 14.19 6.85
N ILE A 40 -10.25 13.82 6.07
CA ILE A 40 -9.93 14.47 4.79
C ILE A 40 -11.06 14.25 3.77
N ALA A 41 -11.64 13.05 3.71
CA ALA A 41 -12.78 12.72 2.85
C ALA A 41 -13.98 13.63 3.13
N LEU A 42 -14.32 13.79 4.42
CA LEU A 42 -15.42 14.65 4.86
C LEU A 42 -15.13 16.13 4.58
N ARG A 43 -13.88 16.58 4.72
CA ARG A 43 -13.48 17.97 4.48
C ARG A 43 -13.41 18.33 2.99
N PHE A 44 -12.98 17.40 2.15
CA PHE A 44 -12.74 17.60 0.71
C PHE A 44 -13.70 16.75 -0.15
N TRP A 45 -15.00 16.92 0.09
CA TRP A 45 -16.10 16.28 -0.66
C TRP A 45 -16.06 16.42 -2.20
N ARG A 46 -15.19 17.27 -2.76
CA ARG A 46 -15.03 17.45 -4.21
C ARG A 46 -14.32 16.28 -4.90
N PHE A 47 -13.55 15.45 -4.18
CA PHE A 47 -12.71 14.37 -4.73
C PHE A 47 -13.20 12.97 -4.33
N PHE A 48 -14.49 12.67 -4.55
CA PHE A 48 -15.14 11.42 -4.11
C PHE A 48 -14.43 10.14 -4.59
N GLY A 49 -14.06 10.04 -5.87
CA GLY A 49 -13.49 8.81 -6.43
C GLY A 49 -12.14 8.40 -5.81
N TYR A 50 -11.24 9.37 -5.63
CA TYR A 50 -9.96 9.15 -4.96
C TYR A 50 -10.15 8.79 -3.48
N SER A 51 -11.01 9.53 -2.79
CA SER A 51 -11.17 9.40 -1.36
C SER A 51 -11.84 8.08 -0.95
N ILE A 52 -12.82 7.62 -1.73
CA ILE A 52 -13.44 6.29 -1.55
C ILE A 52 -12.40 5.19 -1.79
N GLY A 53 -11.59 5.35 -2.84
CA GLY A 53 -10.39 4.57 -3.12
C GLY A 53 -9.51 4.36 -1.88
N MET A 54 -9.00 5.45 -1.34
CA MET A 54 -8.09 5.39 -0.19
C MET A 54 -8.74 4.77 1.05
N VAL A 55 -9.97 5.18 1.39
CA VAL A 55 -10.65 4.70 2.60
C VAL A 55 -10.92 3.20 2.52
N CYS A 56 -11.41 2.70 1.39
CA CYS A 56 -11.68 1.27 1.22
C CYS A 56 -10.39 0.44 1.22
N GLY A 57 -9.30 0.92 0.61
CA GLY A 57 -8.00 0.23 0.66
C GLY A 57 -7.46 0.10 2.09
N ILE A 58 -7.52 1.19 2.86
CA ILE A 58 -7.11 1.19 4.27
C ILE A 58 -8.03 0.30 5.13
N LEU A 59 -9.35 0.30 4.86
CA LEU A 59 -10.30 -0.60 5.51
C LEU A 59 -9.97 -2.06 5.26
N LEU A 60 -9.66 -2.44 4.02
CA LEU A 60 -9.31 -3.80 3.64
C LEU A 60 -8.01 -4.26 4.33
N GLU A 61 -7.00 -3.40 4.41
CA GLU A 61 -5.78 -3.66 5.18
C GLU A 61 -6.09 -3.86 6.67
N LEU A 62 -6.88 -2.96 7.26
CA LEU A 62 -7.27 -3.04 8.68
C LEU A 62 -7.97 -4.38 8.97
N VAL A 63 -8.93 -4.75 8.11
CA VAL A 63 -9.67 -6.02 8.18
C VAL A 63 -8.73 -7.21 8.02
N GLY A 64 -7.79 -7.15 7.07
CA GLY A 64 -6.78 -8.20 6.87
C GLY A 64 -5.88 -8.41 8.10
N TYR A 65 -5.41 -7.32 8.72
CA TYR A 65 -4.64 -7.36 9.96
C TYR A 65 -5.46 -7.84 11.15
N CYS A 66 -6.74 -7.46 11.26
CA CYS A 66 -7.65 -8.03 12.25
C CYS A 66 -7.77 -9.56 12.09
N GLY A 67 -7.93 -10.06 10.87
CA GLY A 67 -8.00 -11.50 10.57
C GLY A 67 -6.72 -12.22 10.97
N LYS A 68 -5.57 -11.60 10.70
CA LYS A 68 -4.25 -12.13 11.09
C LYS A 68 -4.07 -12.19 12.62
N VAL A 69 -4.60 -11.23 13.37
CA VAL A 69 -4.61 -11.25 14.84
C VAL A 69 -5.55 -12.34 15.37
N GLN A 70 -6.72 -12.54 14.76
CA GLN A 70 -7.63 -13.61 15.13
C GLN A 70 -7.00 -15.00 14.88
N LEU A 71 -6.35 -15.18 13.73
CA LEU A 71 -5.66 -16.43 13.38
C LEU A 71 -4.46 -16.71 14.30
N SER A 72 -3.85 -15.64 14.83
CA SER A 72 -2.80 -15.73 15.84
C SER A 72 -3.30 -16.29 17.18
N HIS A 73 -4.56 -16.06 17.52
CA HIS A 73 -5.15 -16.55 18.78
C HIS A 73 -5.77 -17.94 18.60
N ASN A 74 -6.40 -18.18 17.45
CA ASN A 74 -7.01 -19.45 17.10
C ASN A 74 -6.71 -19.80 15.64
N ARG A 75 -5.79 -20.76 15.42
CA ARG A 75 -5.33 -21.15 14.09
C ARG A 75 -6.40 -21.88 13.26
N ASP A 76 -7.41 -22.45 13.90
CA ASP A 76 -8.49 -23.18 13.22
C ASP A 76 -9.64 -22.27 12.78
N ASN A 77 -9.53 -20.95 13.00
CA ASN A 77 -10.54 -19.99 12.58
C ASN A 77 -10.49 -19.73 11.07
N LYS A 78 -11.33 -20.44 10.32
CA LYS A 78 -11.48 -20.31 8.86
C LYS A 78 -11.91 -18.92 8.41
N ASP A 79 -12.80 -18.26 9.17
CA ASP A 79 -13.28 -16.92 8.84
C ASP A 79 -12.14 -15.89 8.95
N GLY A 80 -11.31 -16.01 9.99
CA GLY A 80 -10.11 -15.19 10.17
C GLY A 80 -9.08 -15.37 9.04
N TYR A 81 -8.92 -16.60 8.54
CA TYR A 81 -8.05 -16.90 7.41
C TYR A 81 -8.54 -16.25 6.11
N ILE A 82 -9.84 -16.37 5.80
CA ILE A 82 -10.44 -15.75 4.61
C ILE A 82 -10.33 -14.22 4.67
N MET A 83 -10.59 -13.64 5.84
CA MET A 83 -10.50 -12.20 6.07
C MET A 83 -9.06 -11.68 5.88
N TYR A 84 -8.07 -12.43 6.37
CA TYR A 84 -6.65 -12.14 6.18
C TYR A 84 -6.25 -12.15 4.69
N ILE A 85 -6.59 -13.23 3.97
CA ILE A 85 -6.22 -13.39 2.57
C ILE A 85 -6.88 -12.33 1.68
N ILE A 86 -8.19 -12.11 1.82
CA ILE A 86 -8.89 -11.13 1.00
C ILE A 86 -8.46 -9.70 1.34
N GLY A 87 -8.37 -9.38 2.64
CA GLY A 87 -8.06 -8.03 3.11
C GLY A 87 -6.66 -7.57 2.69
N LEU A 88 -5.63 -8.41 2.93
CA LEU A 88 -4.26 -8.05 2.58
C LEU A 88 -3.95 -8.18 1.09
N THR A 89 -4.78 -8.89 0.32
CA THR A 89 -4.62 -8.94 -1.14
C THR A 89 -5.31 -7.77 -1.84
N LEU A 90 -6.55 -7.43 -1.46
CA LEU A 90 -7.28 -6.33 -2.12
C LEU A 90 -6.88 -4.95 -1.62
N GLY A 91 -6.42 -4.84 -0.36
CA GLY A 91 -5.93 -3.60 0.25
C GLY A 91 -4.90 -2.84 -0.61
N PRO A 92 -3.74 -3.45 -0.96
CA PRO A 92 -2.70 -2.78 -1.73
C PRO A 92 -3.17 -2.40 -3.14
N THR A 93 -3.97 -3.25 -3.79
CA THR A 93 -4.56 -2.99 -5.12
C THR A 93 -5.41 -1.73 -5.11
N PHE A 94 -6.28 -1.61 -4.11
CA PHE A 94 -7.22 -0.50 -4.02
C PHE A 94 -6.50 0.81 -3.65
N LEU A 95 -5.53 0.73 -2.74
CA LEU A 95 -4.66 1.86 -2.37
C LEU A 95 -3.86 2.38 -3.57
N SER A 96 -3.28 1.49 -4.35
CA SER A 96 -2.45 1.87 -5.49
C SER A 96 -3.27 2.42 -6.67
N SER A 97 -4.46 1.87 -6.91
CA SER A 97 -5.43 2.44 -7.85
C SER A 97 -5.86 3.86 -7.46
N ALA A 98 -6.15 4.08 -6.17
CA ALA A 98 -6.49 5.41 -5.65
C ALA A 98 -5.33 6.39 -5.83
N LEU A 99 -4.10 5.99 -5.49
CA LEU A 99 -2.90 6.83 -5.68
C LEU A 99 -2.71 7.23 -7.14
N TYR A 100 -2.92 6.31 -8.09
CA TYR A 100 -2.84 6.62 -9.51
C TYR A 100 -3.91 7.62 -9.96
N LEU A 101 -5.17 7.48 -9.50
CA LEU A 101 -6.24 8.45 -9.82
C LEU A 101 -5.90 9.86 -9.33
N ASN A 102 -5.25 9.97 -8.18
CA ASN A 102 -4.75 11.24 -7.65
C ASN A 102 -3.69 11.84 -8.57
N ILE A 103 -2.65 11.06 -8.91
CA ILE A 103 -1.56 11.48 -9.79
C ILE A 103 -2.09 11.89 -11.17
N ASN A 104 -3.00 11.10 -11.76
CA ASN A 104 -3.61 11.41 -13.05
C ASN A 104 -4.37 12.75 -13.03
N THR A 105 -5.11 13.03 -11.95
CA THR A 105 -5.82 14.30 -11.79
C THR A 105 -4.85 15.48 -11.64
N LEU A 106 -3.74 15.28 -10.91
CA LEU A 106 -2.68 16.29 -10.79
C LEU A 106 -2.01 16.55 -12.15
N GLN A 107 -1.66 15.49 -12.90
CA GLN A 107 -1.06 15.62 -14.22
C GLN A 107 -1.96 16.37 -15.20
N GLN A 108 -3.26 16.05 -15.24
CA GLN A 108 -4.23 16.76 -16.09
C GLN A 108 -4.36 18.25 -15.75
N ARG A 109 -4.15 18.61 -14.48
CA ARG A 109 -4.31 19.99 -14.01
C ARG A 109 -3.06 20.85 -14.19
N PHE A 110 -1.88 20.24 -14.13
CA PHE A 110 -0.60 20.94 -14.14
C PHE A 110 0.22 20.78 -15.43
N LEU A 111 -0.13 19.87 -16.35
CA LEU A 111 0.71 19.66 -17.54
C LEU A 111 -0.06 19.29 -18.82
N SER A 112 0.12 20.12 -19.85
CA SER A 112 -0.26 19.90 -21.26
C SER A 112 0.64 18.84 -21.98
N SER A 113 1.28 17.91 -21.26
CA SER A 113 2.29 17.02 -21.83
C SER A 113 1.74 15.62 -22.14
N GLN A 114 1.93 15.22 -23.40
CA GLN A 114 1.39 14.05 -24.08
C GLN A 114 2.00 12.70 -23.67
N PHE A 115 2.47 12.53 -22.42
CA PHE A 115 3.29 11.35 -22.09
C PHE A 115 2.60 10.17 -21.40
N THR A 116 1.35 10.27 -20.95
CA THR A 116 0.70 9.14 -20.25
C THR A 116 -0.25 8.39 -21.18
N ARG A 117 0.29 7.73 -22.21
CA ARG A 117 -0.49 6.93 -23.19
C ARG A 117 -0.97 5.59 -22.64
N ILE A 118 -0.40 5.13 -21.52
CA ILE A 118 -0.86 3.90 -20.85
C ILE A 118 -2.04 4.28 -19.97
N GLY A 119 -3.23 3.88 -20.42
CA GLY A 119 -4.48 4.22 -19.75
C GLY A 119 -4.54 3.65 -18.31
N PRO A 120 -5.06 4.42 -17.33
CA PRO A 120 -5.24 4.00 -15.93
C PRO A 120 -5.84 2.60 -15.80
N ARG A 121 -6.81 2.33 -16.67
CA ARG A 121 -7.63 1.12 -16.65
C ARG A 121 -6.84 -0.12 -17.05
N LEU A 122 -5.92 -0.01 -18.01
CA LEU A 122 -5.15 -1.15 -18.49
C LEU A 122 -4.13 -1.59 -17.45
N PHE A 123 -3.40 -0.65 -16.86
CA PHE A 123 -2.36 -0.95 -15.88
C PHE A 123 -2.96 -1.47 -14.57
N ALA A 124 -4.04 -0.85 -14.08
CA ALA A 124 -4.77 -1.34 -12.92
C ALA A 124 -5.44 -2.70 -13.19
N SER A 125 -5.99 -2.92 -14.40
CA SER A 125 -6.62 -4.20 -14.74
C SER A 125 -5.62 -5.34 -14.83
N LEU A 126 -4.41 -5.12 -15.38
CA LEU A 126 -3.37 -6.14 -15.39
C LEU A 126 -2.95 -6.52 -13.96
N PHE A 127 -2.85 -5.54 -13.08
CA PHE A 127 -2.51 -5.75 -11.68
C PHE A 127 -3.60 -6.55 -10.94
N ILE A 128 -4.87 -6.18 -11.11
CA ILE A 128 -6.02 -6.91 -10.54
C ILE A 128 -6.06 -8.36 -11.02
N ILE A 129 -5.80 -8.61 -12.31
CA ILE A 129 -5.75 -9.97 -12.86
C ILE A 129 -4.59 -10.76 -12.25
N GLY A 130 -3.41 -10.13 -12.10
CA GLY A 130 -2.25 -10.74 -11.43
C GLY A 130 -2.54 -11.11 -9.98
N ASP A 131 -3.13 -10.19 -9.21
CA ASP A 131 -3.53 -10.43 -7.82
C ASP A 131 -4.58 -11.54 -7.71
N PHE A 132 -5.54 -11.59 -8.64
CA PHE A 132 -6.53 -12.65 -8.68
C PHE A 132 -5.91 -14.03 -8.94
N ILE A 133 -4.93 -14.11 -9.84
CA ILE A 133 -4.17 -15.34 -10.07
C ILE A 133 -3.39 -15.74 -8.81
N CYS A 134 -2.76 -14.79 -8.13
CA CYS A 134 -2.06 -15.04 -6.86
C CYS A 134 -3.03 -15.54 -5.78
N LEU A 135 -4.23 -14.95 -5.67
CA LEU A 135 -5.29 -15.37 -4.76
C LEU A 135 -5.70 -16.83 -5.02
N CYS A 136 -5.78 -17.24 -6.29
CA CYS A 136 -6.03 -18.63 -6.66
C CYS A 136 -4.91 -19.57 -6.18
N PHE A 137 -3.64 -19.19 -6.34
CA PHE A 137 -2.51 -19.96 -5.82
C PHE A 137 -2.53 -20.07 -4.30
N ILE A 138 -2.81 -18.97 -3.61
CA ILE A 138 -2.92 -18.90 -2.15
C ILE A 138 -4.09 -19.76 -1.65
N GLY A 139 -5.26 -19.67 -2.27
CA GLY A 139 -6.44 -20.45 -1.91
C GLY A 139 -6.26 -21.93 -2.17
N CYS A 140 -5.68 -22.30 -3.31
CA CYS A 140 -5.34 -23.68 -3.65
C CYS A 140 -4.27 -24.25 -2.70
N GLY A 141 -3.20 -23.50 -2.46
CA GLY A 141 -2.13 -23.87 -1.52
C GLY A 141 -2.64 -24.03 -0.09
N GLY A 142 -3.47 -23.10 0.39
CA GLY A 142 -4.12 -23.20 1.70
C GLY A 142 -5.06 -24.40 1.82
N SER A 143 -5.83 -24.69 0.77
CA SER A 143 -6.69 -25.89 0.75
C SER A 143 -5.87 -27.18 0.76
N LEU A 144 -4.78 -27.23 0.00
CA LEU A 144 -3.89 -28.38 -0.07
C LEU A 144 -3.14 -28.59 1.26
N ALA A 145 -2.71 -27.50 1.91
CA ALA A 145 -2.09 -27.53 3.23
C ALA A 145 -3.04 -28.04 4.33
N ALA A 146 -4.36 -27.77 4.18
CA ALA A 146 -5.37 -28.27 5.11
C ALA A 146 -5.66 -29.78 4.94
N ILE A 147 -5.56 -30.31 3.72
CA ILE A 147 -5.81 -31.73 3.41
C ILE A 147 -4.56 -32.58 3.66
N PHE A 148 -3.40 -32.08 3.26
CA PHE A 148 -2.11 -32.79 3.29
C PHE A 148 -1.13 -32.12 4.25
N ALA A 149 -1.42 -32.17 5.55
CA ALA A 149 -0.62 -31.51 6.59
C ALA A 149 0.86 -31.97 6.62
N GLU A 150 1.15 -33.20 6.18
CA GLU A 150 2.51 -33.74 6.13
C GLU A 150 3.32 -33.29 4.89
N ASN A 151 2.65 -32.78 3.84
CA ASN A 151 3.32 -32.36 2.61
C ASN A 151 3.53 -30.83 2.61
N PRO A 152 4.77 -30.34 2.50
CA PRO A 152 5.06 -28.90 2.48
C PRO A 152 4.56 -28.20 1.21
N ILE A 153 4.20 -28.96 0.17
CA ILE A 153 3.80 -28.46 -1.15
C ILE A 153 2.67 -27.41 -1.06
N GLY A 154 1.68 -27.62 -0.19
CA GLY A 154 0.58 -26.66 -0.02
C GLY A 154 1.02 -25.33 0.57
N VAL A 155 1.90 -25.39 1.59
CA VAL A 155 2.44 -24.20 2.25
C VAL A 155 3.39 -23.45 1.31
N ASP A 156 4.27 -24.16 0.59
CA ASP A 156 5.18 -23.56 -0.40
C ASP A 156 4.42 -22.89 -1.54
N LEU A 157 3.33 -23.49 -2.01
CA LEU A 157 2.47 -22.89 -3.04
C LEU A 157 1.80 -21.61 -2.54
N MET A 158 1.33 -21.60 -1.28
CA MET A 158 0.75 -20.41 -0.65
C MET A 158 1.78 -19.28 -0.50
N ILE A 159 2.98 -19.60 0.00
CA ILE A 159 4.08 -18.63 0.15
C ILE A 159 4.50 -18.07 -1.21
N THR A 160 4.56 -18.92 -2.24
CA THR A 160 4.87 -18.51 -3.61
C THR A 160 3.84 -17.51 -4.14
N GLY A 161 2.55 -17.77 -3.94
CA GLY A 161 1.49 -16.83 -4.34
C GLY A 161 1.62 -15.47 -3.65
N LEU A 162 1.88 -15.44 -2.34
CA LEU A 162 2.13 -14.22 -1.58
C LEU A 162 3.37 -13.47 -2.07
N ALA A 163 4.47 -14.17 -2.33
CA ALA A 163 5.72 -13.56 -2.79
C ALA A 163 5.56 -12.89 -4.16
N VAL A 164 4.87 -13.56 -5.08
CA VAL A 164 4.58 -13.04 -6.42
C VAL A 164 3.68 -11.81 -6.35
N GLN A 165 2.64 -11.85 -5.51
CA GLN A 165 1.73 -10.72 -5.29
C GLN A 165 2.46 -9.48 -4.77
N VAL A 166 3.32 -9.64 -3.76
CA VAL A 166 4.12 -8.55 -3.20
C VAL A 166 5.10 -7.99 -4.24
N LEU A 167 5.70 -8.86 -5.06
CA LEU A 167 6.59 -8.44 -6.14
C LEU A 167 5.87 -7.55 -7.16
N PHE A 168 4.70 -7.97 -7.65
CA PHE A 168 3.90 -7.15 -8.58
C PHE A 168 3.48 -5.82 -7.96
N THR A 169 3.04 -5.85 -6.69
CA THR A 169 2.63 -4.64 -5.96
C THR A 169 3.80 -3.66 -5.83
N THR A 170 4.99 -4.17 -5.53
CA THR A 170 6.20 -3.37 -5.35
C THR A 170 6.62 -2.71 -6.66
N ILE A 171 6.63 -3.47 -7.77
CA ILE A 171 6.90 -2.92 -9.10
C ILE A 171 5.90 -1.82 -9.44
N PHE A 172 4.62 -2.03 -9.12
CA PHE A 172 3.58 -1.05 -9.38
C PHE A 172 3.81 0.24 -8.59
N CYS A 173 4.03 0.13 -7.27
CA CYS A 173 4.34 1.26 -6.41
C CYS A 173 5.59 2.02 -6.87
N LEU A 174 6.64 1.31 -7.31
CA LEU A 174 7.86 1.94 -7.83
C LEU A 174 7.58 2.73 -9.13
N ALA A 175 6.76 2.18 -10.02
CA ALA A 175 6.34 2.89 -11.23
C ALA A 175 5.54 4.15 -10.91
N LEU A 176 4.61 4.09 -9.95
CA LEU A 176 3.86 5.26 -9.46
C LEU A 176 4.79 6.31 -8.86
N TRP A 177 5.74 5.89 -8.03
CA TRP A 177 6.70 6.78 -7.40
C TRP A 177 7.59 7.47 -8.45
N ALA A 178 8.04 6.76 -9.48
CA ALA A 178 8.82 7.35 -10.57
C ALA A 178 8.02 8.41 -11.36
N ILE A 179 6.73 8.16 -11.60
CA ILE A 179 5.84 9.13 -12.26
C ILE A 179 5.61 10.35 -11.36
N TYR A 180 5.34 10.12 -10.08
CA TYR A 180 5.14 11.19 -9.09
C TYR A 180 6.38 12.06 -8.95
N HIS A 181 7.56 11.46 -8.83
CA HIS A 181 8.82 12.18 -8.70
C HIS A 181 9.10 13.04 -9.93
N ARG A 182 8.87 12.52 -11.15
CA ARG A 182 9.00 13.32 -12.38
C ARG A 182 8.00 14.49 -12.40
N ALA A 183 6.73 14.23 -12.12
CA ALA A 183 5.71 15.29 -12.07
C ALA A 183 6.05 16.37 -11.04
N TRP A 184 6.60 15.98 -9.88
CA TRP A 184 7.07 16.92 -8.86
C TRP A 184 8.23 17.79 -9.35
N HIS A 185 9.19 17.21 -10.07
CA HIS A 185 10.28 17.97 -10.69
C HIS A 185 9.76 18.98 -11.73
N ASP A 186 8.78 18.60 -12.56
CA ASP A 186 8.20 19.50 -13.57
C ASP A 186 7.47 20.69 -12.92
N ILE A 187 6.71 20.45 -11.84
CA ILE A 187 6.03 21.51 -11.07
C ILE A 187 7.04 22.48 -10.45
N LEU A 188 8.16 21.97 -9.93
CA LEU A 188 9.23 22.82 -9.37
C LEU A 188 9.92 23.65 -10.46
N GLN A 189 10.12 23.09 -11.65
CA GLN A 189 10.70 23.79 -12.81
C GLN A 189 9.81 24.96 -13.25
N GLU A 190 8.50 24.74 -13.34
CA GLU A 190 7.53 25.77 -13.74
C GLU A 190 7.46 26.92 -12.73
N LYS A 191 7.41 26.61 -11.42
CA LYS A 191 7.47 27.63 -10.37
C LYS A 191 8.76 28.44 -10.41
N ARG A 192 9.90 27.80 -10.68
CA ARG A 192 11.19 28.48 -10.84
C ARG A 192 11.19 29.42 -12.05
N HIS A 193 10.63 28.99 -13.18
CA HIS A 193 10.49 29.86 -14.35
C HIS A 193 9.61 31.10 -14.07
N LEU A 194 8.47 30.93 -13.40
CA LEU A 194 7.62 32.04 -12.99
C LEU A 194 8.34 33.01 -12.03
N TYR A 195 9.13 32.49 -11.11
CA TYR A 195 9.92 33.29 -10.16
C TYR A 195 10.99 34.12 -10.90
N VAL A 196 11.74 33.51 -11.82
CA VAL A 196 12.79 34.18 -12.62
C VAL A 196 12.19 35.25 -13.54
N ILE A 197 11.03 35.00 -14.15
CA ILE A 197 10.35 36.02 -14.98
C ILE A 197 9.89 37.20 -14.13
N GLY A 198 9.31 36.95 -12.95
CA GLY A 198 8.89 38.00 -12.01
C GLY A 198 10.06 38.89 -11.55
N GLU A 199 11.21 38.28 -11.27
CA GLU A 199 12.43 39.02 -10.85
C GLU A 199 12.96 39.92 -11.97
N ASN A 200 13.01 39.42 -13.22
CA ASN A 200 13.45 40.21 -14.38
C ASN A 200 12.50 41.40 -14.67
N ILE A 201 11.19 41.24 -14.48
CA ILE A 201 10.21 42.32 -14.67
C ILE A 201 10.39 43.41 -13.61
N LEU A 202 10.60 43.03 -12.34
CA LEU A 202 10.82 43.99 -11.25
C LEU A 202 12.11 44.79 -11.43
N VAL A 203 13.21 44.15 -11.83
CA VAL A 203 14.47 44.85 -12.15
C VAL A 203 14.30 45.83 -13.31
N SER A 204 13.51 45.47 -14.34
CA SER A 204 13.25 46.34 -15.48
C SER A 204 12.40 47.57 -15.11
N CYS A 205 11.53 47.48 -14.12
CA CYS A 205 10.74 48.64 -13.64
C CYS A 205 11.57 49.62 -12.79
N ASN A 206 12.60 49.15 -12.09
CA ASN A 206 13.36 49.98 -11.13
C ASN A 206 14.52 50.77 -11.78
N PHE A 207 14.75 50.61 -13.09
CA PHE A 207 15.83 51.26 -13.85
C PHE A 207 15.36 52.41 -14.73
N ASN A 208 14.08 52.78 -14.67
CA ASN A 208 13.48 53.80 -15.54
C ASN A 208 13.06 55.08 -14.79
N ASP A 209 13.56 55.26 -13.55
CA ASP A 209 13.52 56.50 -12.75
C ASP A 209 14.94 57.07 -12.60
#